data_AF-A0A4R2SBE6-F1
#
_entry.id   AF-A0A4R2SBE6-F1
#
_cell.length_a   1.000
_cell.length_b   1.000
_cell.length_c   1.000
_cell.angle_alpha   90.00
_cell.angle_beta   90.00
_cell.angle_gamma   90.00
#
_symmetry.space_group_name_H-M   'P 1'
#
loop_
_entity.id
_entity.type
_entity.pdbx_description
1 polymer ?
#
loop_
_entity_poly.entity_id
_entity_poly.type
_entity_poly.pdbx_seq_one_letter_code
_entity_poly.pdbx_strand_id
1 'polypeptide(L)'
;MDVLVVKKYQIFLGLRALGCLLFGSLVPVAGASSQQSPQHAAPGGSGAHESVRWGDKAGEAEFHIVGDTAVITLRLPSNEVLLVRRIENPDDALAVLADQRLRFSWEAVLRWAGSDLVVLRDKALLRARAAADVGLPNGDPRGPAEETSGALQASILQYARILTQSGRRKEAINILNRQLSLTTTTADSQYDRMMLVIKLASILFEGGDTSQAIKVLDKQVKDTTTLPDARLNYQVALAQYLARSGSYNRALEIITNASAQFSVSTPQDSESVKVPGSDAQFSWIRACALNGVGREAESRTIMASLDTASHPVDLSPLIRQVRLNAFLCMKDHKQLSAELSNLIATEPPASELFQFIQPGNRSYLPERAVLAMALKNPMILNATSGHVRFLDGPLTPAVREWRDE
;
A
#
# COMPACT_ATOMS: atom_id res chain seq x y z
N MET A 1 -8.40 -29.58 -20.20
CA MET A 1 -9.38 -28.57 -20.69
C MET A 1 -8.93 -27.30 -20.02
N ASP A 2 -7.97 -26.67 -20.68
CA ASP A 2 -6.95 -25.89 -20.03
C ASP A 2 -7.43 -24.45 -19.96
N VAL A 3 -7.67 -23.98 -18.74
CA VAL A 3 -8.15 -22.64 -18.46
C VAL A 3 -6.99 -21.68 -18.70
N LEU A 4 -7.19 -20.80 -19.70
CA LEU A 4 -6.40 -19.60 -19.98
C LEU A 4 -6.09 -18.84 -18.68
N VAL A 5 -4.80 -18.63 -18.41
CA VAL A 5 -4.33 -17.69 -17.39
C VAL A 5 -4.12 -16.35 -18.08
N VAL A 6 -5.01 -15.39 -17.86
CA VAL A 6 -4.86 -14.01 -18.36
C VAL A 6 -3.79 -13.31 -17.53
N LYS A 7 -2.56 -13.18 -18.04
CA LYS A 7 -1.52 -12.36 -17.39
C LYS A 7 -1.70 -10.88 -17.78
N LYS A 8 -2.19 -10.05 -16.86
CA LYS A 8 -2.10 -8.58 -16.98
C LYS A 8 -0.82 -8.11 -16.29
N TYR A 9 -0.07 -7.23 -16.95
CA TYR A 9 1.29 -6.86 -16.53
C TYR A 9 1.26 -5.48 -15.86
N GLN A 10 1.30 -5.45 -14.54
CA GLN A 10 1.48 -4.21 -13.78
C GLN A 10 2.95 -4.03 -13.42
N ILE A 11 3.49 -2.82 -13.65
CA ILE A 11 4.79 -2.42 -13.09
C ILE A 11 4.64 -2.30 -11.58
N PHE A 12 5.52 -2.99 -10.86
CA PHE A 12 5.32 -3.27 -9.45
C PHE A 12 5.54 -2.09 -8.51
N LEU A 13 4.55 -1.85 -7.66
CA LEU A 13 4.64 -1.01 -6.48
C LEU A 13 5.31 -1.81 -5.36
N GLY A 14 6.57 -1.50 -5.04
CA GLY A 14 7.26 -2.03 -3.86
C GLY A 14 6.82 -1.38 -2.54
N LEU A 15 5.69 -0.65 -2.54
CA LEU A 15 5.21 0.18 -1.45
C LEU A 15 3.81 -0.25 -1.02
N ARG A 16 3.51 -0.10 0.28
CA ARG A 16 2.13 -0.03 0.76
C ARG A 16 1.42 1.01 -0.10
N ALA A 17 0.50 0.54 -0.93
CA ALA A 17 -0.25 1.41 -1.81
C ALA A 17 -1.21 2.23 -0.95
N LEU A 18 -0.81 3.44 -0.52
CA LEU A 18 -1.82 4.43 -0.15
C LEU A 18 -2.67 4.61 -1.40
N GLY A 19 -3.86 4.00 -1.40
CA GLY A 19 -4.76 4.09 -2.54
C GLY A 19 -4.36 3.23 -3.74
N CYS A 20 -4.16 1.92 -3.54
CA CYS A 20 -4.81 0.94 -4.42
C CYS A 20 -6.01 0.33 -3.71
N LEU A 21 -6.79 1.14 -3.00
CA LEU A 21 -8.17 1.19 -3.41
C LEU A 21 -8.08 1.73 -4.84
N LEU A 22 -8.26 0.86 -5.83
CA LEU A 22 -9.00 1.29 -7.00
C LEU A 22 -10.15 2.18 -6.49
N PHE A 23 -10.73 3.03 -7.31
CA PHE A 23 -12.18 2.94 -7.27
C PHE A 23 -12.49 1.46 -7.60
N GLY A 24 -12.37 0.55 -6.62
CA GLY A 24 -13.30 -0.54 -6.49
C GLY A 24 -14.55 0.28 -6.40
N SER A 25 -15.18 0.45 -7.57
CA SER A 25 -16.43 1.14 -7.77
C SER A 25 -17.17 0.85 -6.51
N LEU A 26 -17.33 1.86 -5.64
CA LEU A 26 -17.88 1.72 -4.30
C LEU A 26 -18.87 0.57 -4.34
N VAL A 27 -18.46 -0.65 -3.94
CA VAL A 27 -19.10 -1.83 -4.54
C VAL A 27 -20.48 -1.82 -3.92
N PRO A 28 -21.55 -1.51 -4.69
CA PRO A 28 -22.86 -1.58 -4.11
C PRO A 28 -22.95 -3.01 -3.63
N VAL A 29 -23.31 -3.19 -2.36
CA VAL A 29 -23.54 -4.53 -1.82
C VAL A 29 -24.73 -5.07 -2.61
N ALA A 30 -24.46 -5.69 -3.75
CA ALA A 30 -25.46 -6.13 -4.70
C ALA A 30 -26.34 -7.12 -3.97
N GLY A 31 -27.64 -6.85 -3.98
CA GLY A 31 -28.63 -7.51 -3.16
C GLY A 31 -28.35 -9.00 -3.01
N ALA A 32 -27.85 -9.38 -1.83
CA ALA A 32 -28.20 -10.65 -1.27
C ALA A 32 -29.73 -10.68 -1.33
N SER A 33 -30.26 -11.54 -2.20
CA SER A 33 -31.66 -11.94 -2.16
C SER A 33 -32.08 -12.03 -0.70
N SER A 34 -33.20 -11.40 -0.38
CA SER A 34 -33.81 -11.33 0.95
C SER A 34 -34.24 -12.71 1.45
N GLN A 35 -33.33 -13.68 1.51
CA GLN A 35 -33.40 -14.72 2.51
C GLN A 35 -33.12 -14.01 3.83
N GLN A 36 -34.21 -13.75 4.55
CA GLN A 36 -34.20 -13.45 5.97
C GLN A 36 -33.27 -14.47 6.64
N SER A 37 -32.01 -14.09 6.82
CA SER A 37 -31.14 -14.74 7.78
C SER A 37 -31.88 -14.68 9.12
N PRO A 38 -31.89 -15.78 9.91
CA PRO A 38 -32.56 -15.77 11.19
C PRO A 38 -32.09 -14.53 11.95
N GLN A 39 -33.03 -13.66 12.30
CA GLN A 39 -32.81 -12.58 13.24
C GLN A 39 -32.47 -13.23 14.58
N HIS A 40 -31.23 -13.69 14.73
CA HIS A 40 -30.62 -13.75 16.04
C HIS A 40 -30.43 -12.31 16.46
N ALA A 41 -31.47 -11.79 17.11
CA ALA A 41 -31.45 -10.58 17.89
C ALA A 41 -30.37 -10.76 18.96
N ALA A 42 -29.12 -10.46 18.59
CA ALA A 42 -28.12 -10.10 19.57
C ALA A 42 -28.66 -8.84 20.29
N PRO A 43 -28.66 -8.83 21.63
CA PRO A 43 -29.27 -7.75 22.38
C PRO A 43 -28.51 -6.43 22.13
N GLY A 44 -29.15 -5.53 21.40
CA GLY A 44 -29.48 -4.21 21.94
C GLY A 44 -28.35 -3.20 22.13
N GLY A 45 -27.44 -3.05 21.18
CA GLY A 45 -26.72 -1.78 21.01
C GLY A 45 -27.14 -1.18 19.68
N SER A 46 -27.78 -0.01 19.65
CA SER A 46 -27.85 0.77 18.41
C SER A 46 -26.41 0.93 17.91
N GLY A 47 -26.09 0.36 16.74
CA GLY A 47 -24.74 0.46 16.18
C GLY A 47 -24.33 1.92 16.20
N ALA A 48 -23.17 2.22 16.80
CA ALA A 48 -22.68 3.59 16.87
C ALA A 48 -22.55 4.11 15.43
N HIS A 49 -23.15 5.27 15.16
CA HIS A 49 -23.14 5.91 13.86
C HIS A 49 -22.89 7.42 14.04
N GLU A 50 -22.27 8.04 13.04
CA GLU A 50 -22.02 9.49 13.01
C GLU A 50 -22.06 9.99 11.56
N SER A 51 -22.56 11.21 11.35
CA SER A 51 -22.46 11.87 10.05
C SER A 51 -21.00 12.25 9.76
N VAL A 52 -20.49 11.83 8.61
CA VAL A 52 -19.12 12.11 8.17
C VAL A 52 -19.11 12.87 6.84
N ARG A 53 -18.11 13.72 6.64
CA ARG A 53 -17.90 14.53 5.43
C ARG A 53 -16.46 14.40 4.93
N TRP A 54 -16.27 14.39 3.62
CA TRP A 54 -14.95 14.37 2.97
C TRP A 54 -15.05 14.93 1.55
N GLY A 55 -14.16 15.87 1.20
CA GLY A 55 -14.29 16.63 -0.04
C GLY A 55 -15.68 17.26 -0.19
N ASP A 56 -16.36 16.95 -1.29
CA ASP A 56 -17.73 17.34 -1.62
C ASP A 56 -18.79 16.28 -1.22
N LYS A 57 -18.39 15.21 -0.53
CA LYS A 57 -19.22 14.06 -0.18
C LYS A 57 -19.59 14.02 1.31
N ALA A 58 -20.72 13.38 1.61
CA ALA A 58 -21.20 13.15 2.96
C ALA A 58 -21.98 11.83 3.05
N GLY A 59 -22.06 11.28 4.26
CA GLY A 59 -22.90 10.11 4.57
C GLY A 59 -22.90 9.81 6.06
N GLU A 60 -23.63 8.77 6.44
CA GLU A 60 -23.71 8.27 7.80
C GLU A 60 -22.82 7.04 7.92
N ALA A 61 -21.74 7.15 8.71
CA ALA A 61 -20.82 6.04 8.93
C ALA A 61 -21.35 5.15 10.06
N GLU A 62 -21.32 3.84 9.85
CA GLU A 62 -21.77 2.83 10.82
C GLU A 62 -20.62 1.85 11.11
N PHE A 63 -20.46 1.44 12.38
CA PHE A 63 -19.49 0.42 12.78
C PHE A 63 -20.20 -0.89 13.13
N HIS A 64 -19.71 -1.99 12.57
CA HIS A 64 -20.24 -3.33 12.84
C HIS A 64 -19.12 -4.32 13.15
N ILE A 65 -19.37 -5.26 14.06
CA ILE A 65 -18.52 -6.42 14.30
C ILE A 65 -19.21 -7.64 13.69
N VAL A 66 -18.51 -8.35 12.80
CA VAL A 66 -19.01 -9.53 12.12
C VAL A 66 -18.02 -10.67 12.35
N GLY A 67 -18.30 -11.46 13.38
CA GLY A 67 -17.44 -12.57 13.80
C GLY A 67 -16.06 -12.09 14.23
N ASP A 68 -15.03 -12.47 13.48
CA ASP A 68 -13.62 -12.15 13.72
C ASP A 68 -13.12 -10.93 12.91
N THR A 69 -14.04 -10.22 12.25
CA THR A 69 -13.76 -8.97 11.53
C THR A 69 -14.64 -7.85 12.08
N ALA A 70 -14.23 -6.61 11.83
CA ALA A 70 -15.09 -5.46 11.98
C ALA A 70 -15.12 -4.68 10.66
N VAL A 71 -16.19 -3.93 10.43
CA VAL A 71 -16.37 -3.14 9.21
C VAL A 71 -16.87 -1.75 9.55
N ILE A 72 -16.37 -0.77 8.82
CA ILE A 72 -16.98 0.55 8.71
C ILE A 72 -17.75 0.57 7.40
N THR A 73 -19.05 0.85 7.49
CA THR A 73 -19.88 1.11 6.32
C THR A 73 -20.29 2.57 6.29
N LEU A 74 -20.77 3.04 5.14
CA LEU A 74 -21.21 4.40 4.93
C LEU A 74 -22.50 4.38 4.13
N ARG A 75 -23.56 4.92 4.71
CA ARG A 75 -24.84 5.13 4.05
C ARG A 75 -24.88 6.52 3.42
N LEU A 76 -25.00 6.56 2.10
CA LEU A 76 -25.12 7.82 1.35
C LEU A 76 -26.54 8.40 1.44
N PRO A 77 -26.74 9.69 1.09
CA PRO A 77 -28.08 10.29 0.98
C PRO A 77 -29.01 9.56 -0.02
N SER A 78 -28.44 8.86 -1.00
CA SER A 78 -29.15 7.97 -1.93
C SER A 78 -29.65 6.66 -1.28
N ASN A 79 -29.36 6.44 0.01
CA ASN A 79 -29.55 5.20 0.76
C ASN A 79 -28.70 4.02 0.25
N GLU A 80 -27.72 4.28 -0.62
CA GLU A 80 -26.68 3.31 -0.99
C GLU A 80 -25.73 3.08 0.20
N VAL A 81 -25.42 1.82 0.49
CA VAL A 81 -24.47 1.45 1.57
C VAL A 81 -23.17 0.99 0.97
N LEU A 82 -22.09 1.61 1.44
CA LEU A 82 -20.75 1.45 0.93
C LEU A 82 -19.84 0.85 1.98
N LEU A 83 -19.01 -0.13 1.60
CA LEU A 83 -17.92 -0.58 2.46
C LEU A 83 -16.82 0.49 2.45
N VAL A 84 -16.56 1.11 3.60
CA VAL A 84 -15.47 2.08 3.76
C VAL A 84 -14.17 1.34 4.04
N ARG A 85 -14.20 0.46 5.03
CA ARG A 85 -13.03 -0.32 5.44
C ARG A 85 -13.45 -1.59 6.15
N ARG A 86 -12.82 -2.71 5.77
CA ARG A 86 -12.79 -3.92 6.59
C ARG A 86 -11.57 -3.87 7.50
N ILE A 87 -11.77 -4.19 8.78
CA ILE A 87 -10.74 -4.20 9.80
C ILE A 87 -10.35 -5.65 10.05
N GLU A 88 -9.24 -6.08 9.42
CA GLU A 88 -8.75 -7.45 9.51
C GLU A 88 -7.39 -7.55 10.21
N ASN A 89 -6.66 -6.44 10.30
CA ASN A 89 -5.35 -6.37 10.92
C ASN A 89 -5.10 -5.02 11.61
N PRO A 90 -4.02 -4.89 12.40
CA PRO A 90 -3.73 -3.65 13.11
C PRO A 90 -3.62 -2.40 12.23
N ASP A 91 -3.08 -2.50 11.01
CA ASP A 91 -3.00 -1.34 10.11
C ASP A 91 -4.39 -0.82 9.72
N ASP A 92 -5.37 -1.73 9.56
CA ASP A 92 -6.75 -1.32 9.31
C ASP A 92 -7.32 -0.53 10.48
N ALA A 93 -7.13 -1.05 11.69
CA ALA A 93 -7.60 -0.41 12.91
C ALA A 93 -6.90 0.93 13.15
N LEU A 94 -5.59 1.03 12.89
CA LEU A 94 -4.83 2.27 13.03
C LEU A 94 -5.35 3.36 12.09
N ALA A 95 -5.74 3.05 10.85
CA ALA A 95 -6.31 4.06 9.97
C ALA A 95 -7.67 4.58 10.46
N VAL A 96 -8.50 3.72 11.06
CA VAL A 96 -9.77 4.11 11.68
C VAL A 96 -9.53 4.95 12.94
N LEU A 97 -8.62 4.51 13.81
CA LEU A 97 -8.27 5.19 15.06
C LEU A 97 -7.58 6.54 14.81
N ALA A 98 -6.87 6.69 13.69
CA ALA A 98 -6.20 7.92 13.29
C ALA A 98 -7.12 8.95 12.62
N ASP A 99 -8.35 8.58 12.26
CA ASP A 99 -9.30 9.47 11.59
C ASP A 99 -10.33 10.01 12.58
N GLN A 100 -10.29 11.32 12.86
CA GLN A 100 -11.19 11.97 13.82
C GLN A 100 -12.67 11.92 13.39
N ARG A 101 -12.94 11.78 12.09
CA ARG A 101 -14.31 11.64 11.58
C ARG A 101 -14.96 10.33 12.04
N LEU A 102 -14.16 9.35 12.47
CA LEU A 102 -14.61 8.04 12.92
C LEU A 102 -14.52 7.87 14.44
N ARG A 103 -14.42 8.96 15.20
CA ARG A 103 -14.26 8.93 16.66
C ARG A 103 -15.33 8.13 17.40
N PHE A 104 -16.57 8.10 16.89
CA PHE A 104 -17.67 7.31 17.45
C PHE A 104 -17.36 5.81 17.54
N SER A 105 -16.48 5.30 16.66
CA SER A 105 -16.13 3.88 16.57
C SER A 105 -14.96 3.47 17.47
N TRP A 106 -14.17 4.42 17.98
CA TRP A 106 -12.86 4.12 18.57
C TRP A 106 -12.94 3.22 19.80
N GLU A 107 -13.86 3.48 20.73
CA GLU A 107 -14.01 2.64 21.93
C GLU A 107 -14.41 1.21 21.55
N ALA A 108 -15.32 1.05 20.59
CA ALA A 108 -15.77 -0.25 20.12
C ALA A 108 -14.64 -1.01 19.40
N VAL A 109 -13.85 -0.33 18.56
CA VAL A 109 -12.65 -0.89 17.93
C VAL A 109 -11.65 -1.35 18.99
N LEU A 110 -11.31 -0.53 19.98
CA LEU A 110 -10.33 -0.89 21.02
C LEU A 110 -10.82 -2.00 21.94
N ARG A 111 -12.13 -2.05 22.25
CA ARG A 111 -12.72 -3.15 23.04
C ARG A 111 -12.63 -4.48 22.30
N TRP A 112 -12.83 -4.47 20.98
CA TRP A 112 -12.78 -5.66 20.14
C TRP A 112 -11.35 -6.09 19.77
N ALA A 113 -10.47 -5.13 19.47
CA ALA A 113 -9.11 -5.35 18.99
C ALA A 113 -8.05 -5.44 20.10
N GLY A 114 -8.40 -5.10 21.33
CA GLY A 114 -7.46 -4.84 22.43
C GLY A 114 -7.00 -3.38 22.45
N SER A 115 -6.76 -2.84 23.64
CA SER A 115 -6.40 -1.43 23.85
C SER A 115 -5.08 -1.01 23.19
N ASP A 116 -4.21 -1.97 22.91
CA ASP A 116 -2.92 -1.83 22.22
C ASP A 116 -2.89 -2.57 20.85
N LEU A 117 -4.05 -3.05 20.40
CA LEU A 117 -4.25 -3.86 19.18
C LEU A 117 -3.59 -5.25 19.18
N VAL A 118 -3.05 -5.74 20.30
CA VAL A 118 -2.40 -7.07 20.37
C VAL A 118 -3.36 -8.21 20.06
N VAL A 119 -4.61 -8.14 20.54
CA VAL A 119 -5.61 -9.18 20.27
C VAL A 119 -5.89 -9.29 18.76
N LEU A 120 -6.03 -8.15 18.07
CA LEU A 120 -6.21 -8.12 16.62
C LEU A 120 -4.96 -8.60 15.88
N ARG A 121 -3.76 -8.21 16.32
CA ARG A 121 -2.48 -8.65 15.75
C ARG A 121 -2.37 -10.18 15.78
N ASP A 122 -2.61 -10.78 16.93
CA ASP A 122 -2.43 -12.21 17.12
C ASP A 122 -3.46 -13.02 16.32
N LYS A 123 -4.71 -12.54 16.24
CA LYS A 123 -5.74 -13.10 15.35
C LYS A 123 -5.33 -12.99 13.87
N ALA A 124 -4.85 -11.83 13.43
CA ALA A 124 -4.41 -11.62 12.05
C ALA A 124 -3.25 -12.57 11.69
N LEU A 125 -2.27 -12.73 12.58
CA LEU A 125 -1.16 -13.68 12.41
C LEU A 125 -1.63 -15.12 12.29
N LEU A 126 -2.53 -15.55 13.18
CA LEU A 126 -3.05 -16.92 13.17
C LEU A 126 -3.78 -17.21 11.85
N ARG A 127 -4.65 -16.29 11.42
CA ARG A 127 -5.39 -16.43 10.16
C ARG A 127 -4.45 -16.47 8.96
N ALA A 128 -3.53 -15.51 8.85
CA ALA A 128 -2.61 -15.41 7.73
C ALA A 128 -1.68 -16.64 7.64
N ARG A 129 -1.27 -17.19 8.79
CA ARG A 129 -0.53 -18.46 8.83
C ARG A 129 -1.37 -19.62 8.30
N ALA A 130 -2.60 -19.79 8.80
CA ALA A 130 -3.47 -20.87 8.36
C ALA A 130 -3.76 -20.80 6.85
N ALA A 131 -3.97 -19.58 6.33
CA ALA A 131 -4.14 -19.28 4.91
C ALA A 131 -2.91 -19.66 4.07
N ALA A 132 -1.71 -19.29 4.53
CA ALA A 132 -0.46 -19.69 3.91
C ALA A 132 -0.25 -21.21 3.92
N ASP A 133 -0.57 -21.88 5.02
CA ASP A 133 -0.41 -23.33 5.19
C ASP A 133 -1.30 -24.13 4.20
N VAL A 134 -2.49 -23.61 3.85
CA VAL A 134 -3.39 -24.23 2.85
C VAL A 134 -3.26 -23.66 1.44
N GLY A 135 -2.41 -22.65 1.24
CA GLY A 135 -2.19 -22.03 -0.06
C GLY A 135 -3.36 -21.19 -0.60
N LEU A 136 -4.20 -20.63 0.29
CA LEU A 136 -5.34 -19.80 -0.09
C LEU A 136 -5.24 -18.43 0.59
N PRO A 137 -5.30 -17.30 -0.15
CA PRO A 137 -5.29 -15.97 0.47
C PRO A 137 -6.56 -15.76 1.30
N ASN A 138 -6.46 -14.98 2.37
CA ASN A 138 -7.56 -14.82 3.34
C ASN A 138 -7.91 -13.36 3.68
N GLY A 139 -7.26 -12.40 3.02
CA GLY A 139 -7.59 -10.99 3.12
C GLY A 139 -7.56 -10.32 1.76
N ASP A 140 -8.01 -9.07 1.74
CA ASP A 140 -7.98 -8.26 0.53
C ASP A 140 -6.54 -8.03 0.07
N PRO A 141 -6.24 -8.18 -1.24
CA PRO A 141 -4.89 -7.98 -1.76
C PRO A 141 -4.45 -6.53 -1.54
N ARG A 142 -3.26 -6.34 -0.95
CA ARG A 142 -2.68 -5.00 -0.71
C ARG A 142 -1.63 -4.65 -1.75
N GLY A 143 -2.10 -4.52 -2.99
CA GLY A 143 -1.35 -4.09 -4.15
C GLY A 143 -1.15 -5.20 -5.19
N PRO A 144 -0.51 -4.85 -6.33
CA PRO A 144 -0.39 -5.72 -7.50
C PRO A 144 0.21 -7.10 -7.17
N ALA A 145 1.15 -7.15 -6.21
CA ALA A 145 1.79 -8.36 -5.67
C ALA A 145 0.81 -9.45 -5.31
N GLU A 146 -0.18 -9.09 -4.51
CA GLU A 146 -1.13 -10.04 -3.95
C GLU A 146 -2.28 -10.27 -4.93
N GLU A 147 -2.61 -9.27 -5.75
CA GLU A 147 -3.73 -9.30 -6.70
C GLU A 147 -3.46 -10.17 -7.93
N THR A 148 -2.25 -10.08 -8.51
CA THR A 148 -1.93 -10.74 -9.79
C THR A 148 -1.19 -12.07 -9.64
N SER A 149 -0.86 -12.47 -8.41
CA SER A 149 -0.18 -13.74 -8.13
C SER A 149 -1.15 -14.91 -8.02
N GLY A 150 -0.65 -16.13 -8.24
CA GLY A 150 -1.43 -17.34 -7.95
C GLY A 150 -1.79 -17.42 -6.46
N ALA A 151 -2.88 -18.14 -6.12
CA ALA A 151 -3.43 -18.19 -4.76
C ALA A 151 -2.39 -18.52 -3.67
N LEU A 152 -1.56 -19.56 -3.90
CA LEU A 152 -0.47 -19.92 -2.99
C LEU A 152 0.53 -18.78 -2.81
N GLN A 153 0.89 -18.10 -3.90
CA GLN A 153 1.87 -17.03 -3.86
C GLN A 153 1.30 -15.78 -3.17
N ALA A 154 0.04 -15.45 -3.44
CA ALA A 154 -0.68 -14.38 -2.76
C ALA A 154 -0.79 -14.64 -1.25
N SER A 155 -1.11 -15.86 -0.82
CA SER A 155 -1.21 -16.18 0.62
C SER A 155 0.14 -16.06 1.35
N ILE A 156 1.25 -16.45 0.71
CA ILE A 156 2.59 -16.27 1.26
C ILE A 156 2.96 -14.77 1.36
N LEU A 157 2.64 -13.97 0.34
CA LEU A 157 2.88 -12.52 0.35
C LEU A 157 2.08 -11.83 1.46
N GLN A 158 0.81 -12.20 1.62
CA GLN A 158 -0.06 -11.72 2.70
C GLN A 158 0.50 -12.10 4.07
N TYR A 159 0.93 -13.35 4.27
CA TYR A 159 1.49 -13.77 5.55
C TYR A 159 2.81 -13.06 5.87
N ALA A 160 3.70 -12.89 4.89
CA ALA A 160 4.92 -12.10 5.06
C ALA A 160 4.63 -10.63 5.41
N ARG A 161 3.59 -10.03 4.82
CA ARG A 161 3.13 -8.68 5.16
C ARG A 161 2.62 -8.60 6.62
N ILE A 162 1.75 -9.51 7.04
CA ILE A 162 1.22 -9.54 8.41
C ILE A 162 2.33 -9.78 9.44
N LEU A 163 3.28 -10.68 9.15
CA LEU A 163 4.49 -10.87 9.98
C LEU A 163 5.27 -9.57 10.14
N THR A 164 5.48 -8.84 9.04
CA THR A 164 6.22 -7.56 9.06
C THR A 164 5.49 -6.51 9.89
N GLN A 165 4.17 -6.35 9.70
CA GLN A 165 3.30 -5.44 10.46
C GLN A 165 3.24 -5.79 11.96
N SER A 166 3.54 -7.04 12.31
CA SER A 166 3.52 -7.54 13.70
C SER A 166 4.91 -7.53 14.36
N GLY A 167 5.92 -6.92 13.73
CA GLY A 167 7.29 -6.84 14.25
C GLY A 167 8.13 -8.09 13.99
N ARG A 168 7.56 -9.12 13.37
CA ARG A 168 8.18 -10.44 13.12
C ARG A 168 8.93 -10.46 11.78
N ARG A 169 9.74 -9.42 11.51
CA ARG A 169 10.43 -9.22 10.22
C ARG A 169 11.35 -10.38 9.84
N LYS A 170 12.12 -10.91 10.79
CA LYS A 170 13.02 -12.04 10.55
C LYS A 170 12.26 -13.27 10.06
N GLU A 171 11.08 -13.53 10.62
CA GLU A 171 10.20 -14.61 10.17
C GLU A 171 9.62 -14.34 8.79
N ALA A 172 9.24 -13.08 8.50
CA ALA A 172 8.79 -12.69 7.16
C ALA A 172 9.87 -12.91 6.09
N ILE A 173 11.13 -12.56 6.39
CA ILE A 173 12.27 -12.82 5.50
C ILE A 173 12.49 -14.32 5.32
N ASN A 174 12.43 -15.09 6.40
CA ASN A 174 12.64 -16.55 6.35
C ASN A 174 11.57 -17.25 5.51
N ILE A 175 10.30 -16.89 5.64
CA ILE A 175 9.23 -17.52 4.83
C ILE A 175 9.37 -17.16 3.35
N LEU A 176 9.73 -15.91 3.01
CA LEU A 176 9.97 -15.52 1.63
C LEU A 176 11.18 -16.25 1.03
N ASN A 177 12.28 -16.37 1.77
CA ASN A 177 13.45 -17.14 1.32
C ASN A 177 13.14 -18.62 1.14
N ARG A 178 12.38 -19.22 2.07
CA ARG A 178 11.91 -20.60 1.93
C ARG A 178 11.06 -20.75 0.68
N GLN A 179 10.07 -19.88 0.46
CA GLN A 179 9.24 -19.95 -0.74
C GLN A 179 10.07 -19.76 -2.00
N LEU A 180 11.02 -18.82 -2.03
CA LEU A 180 11.96 -18.64 -3.15
C LEU A 180 12.81 -19.87 -3.44
N SER A 181 13.12 -20.71 -2.45
CA SER A 181 13.84 -21.97 -2.67
C SER A 181 12.96 -23.08 -3.24
N LEU A 182 11.64 -22.97 -3.06
CA LEU A 182 10.64 -23.93 -3.56
C LEU A 182 10.10 -23.52 -4.94
N THR A 183 10.02 -22.22 -5.22
CA THR A 183 9.60 -21.70 -6.52
C THR A 183 10.70 -21.96 -7.55
N THR A 184 10.38 -22.81 -8.52
CA THR A 184 11.26 -23.18 -9.65
C THR A 184 11.68 -21.95 -10.46
N THR A 185 12.69 -22.10 -11.31
CA THR A 185 13.12 -21.07 -12.26
C THR A 185 12.63 -21.38 -13.68
N THR A 186 11.34 -21.73 -13.82
CA THR A 186 10.72 -21.94 -15.13
C THR A 186 10.13 -20.62 -15.65
N ALA A 187 9.82 -20.55 -16.95
CA ALA A 187 9.20 -19.36 -17.53
C ALA A 187 7.87 -19.00 -16.81
N ASP A 188 7.08 -20.01 -16.46
CA ASP A 188 5.78 -19.81 -15.81
C ASP A 188 5.88 -19.27 -14.39
N SER A 189 6.90 -19.69 -13.63
CA SER A 189 7.07 -19.30 -12.23
C SER A 189 7.96 -18.08 -12.02
N GLN A 190 8.57 -17.53 -13.08
CA GLN A 190 9.41 -16.33 -12.99
C GLN A 190 8.67 -15.12 -12.42
N TYR A 191 7.38 -14.95 -12.73
CA TYR A 191 6.59 -13.84 -12.20
C TYR A 191 6.32 -13.99 -10.71
N ASP A 192 5.91 -15.17 -10.25
CA ASP A 192 5.72 -15.44 -8.82
C ASP A 192 7.04 -15.27 -8.05
N ARG A 193 8.14 -15.76 -8.63
CA ARG A 193 9.48 -15.54 -8.11
C ARG A 193 9.85 -14.06 -8.02
N MET A 194 9.51 -13.28 -9.04
CA MET A 194 9.72 -11.83 -9.06
C MET A 194 8.97 -11.12 -7.94
N MET A 195 7.71 -11.47 -7.70
CA MET A 195 6.92 -10.85 -6.63
C MET A 195 7.54 -11.13 -5.26
N LEU A 196 7.97 -12.38 -5.03
CA LEU A 196 8.69 -12.77 -3.81
C LEU A 196 9.98 -11.97 -3.62
N VAL A 197 10.81 -11.85 -4.67
CA VAL A 197 12.09 -11.14 -4.59
C VAL A 197 11.88 -9.65 -4.33
N ILE A 198 10.95 -9.00 -5.03
CA ILE A 198 10.64 -7.58 -4.83
C ILE A 198 10.10 -7.35 -3.41
N LYS A 199 9.22 -8.24 -2.91
CA LYS A 199 8.71 -8.16 -1.53
C LYS A 199 9.82 -8.35 -0.50
N LEU A 200 10.73 -9.29 -0.70
CA LEU A 200 11.90 -9.50 0.15
C LEU A 200 12.78 -8.25 0.18
N ALA A 201 13.10 -7.68 -0.98
CA ALA A 201 13.89 -6.45 -1.07
C ALA A 201 13.20 -5.25 -0.38
N SER A 202 11.88 -5.13 -0.51
CA SER A 202 11.07 -4.13 0.18
C SER A 202 11.19 -4.25 1.70
N ILE A 203 11.00 -5.46 2.25
CA ILE A 203 11.11 -5.71 3.70
C ILE A 203 12.52 -5.43 4.22
N LEU A 204 13.56 -5.80 3.46
CA LEU A 204 14.95 -5.50 3.81
C LEU A 204 15.20 -3.98 3.83
N PHE A 205 14.75 -3.27 2.80
CA PHE A 205 14.91 -1.82 2.69
C PHE A 205 14.19 -1.06 3.81
N GLU A 206 12.90 -1.38 4.04
CA GLU A 206 12.11 -0.84 5.15
C GLU A 206 12.64 -1.22 6.53
N GLY A 207 13.49 -2.24 6.59
CA GLY A 207 14.18 -2.68 7.78
C GLY A 207 15.50 -1.99 8.07
N GLY A 208 16.00 -1.17 7.15
CA GLY A 208 17.31 -0.52 7.22
C GLY A 208 18.43 -1.27 6.50
N ASP A 209 18.19 -2.50 6.05
CA ASP A 209 19.16 -3.35 5.34
C ASP A 209 19.29 -2.97 3.85
N THR A 210 19.49 -1.69 3.59
CA THR A 210 19.48 -1.06 2.24
C THR A 210 20.45 -1.73 1.28
N SER A 211 21.68 -2.04 1.74
CA SER A 211 22.69 -2.70 0.91
C SER A 211 22.28 -4.10 0.49
N GLN A 212 21.60 -4.84 1.37
CA GLN A 212 21.12 -6.18 1.11
C GLN A 212 19.93 -6.17 0.15
N ALA A 213 18.99 -5.23 0.32
CA ALA A 213 17.88 -5.02 -0.62
C ALA A 213 18.38 -4.74 -2.05
N ILE A 214 19.34 -3.82 -2.19
CA ILE A 214 19.97 -3.49 -3.48
C ILE A 214 20.69 -4.71 -4.07
N LYS A 215 21.46 -5.44 -3.25
CA LYS A 215 22.20 -6.64 -3.70
C LYS A 215 21.27 -7.73 -4.24
N VAL A 216 20.13 -7.97 -3.58
CA VAL A 216 19.13 -8.96 -4.01
C VAL A 216 18.59 -8.62 -5.39
N LEU A 217 18.20 -7.36 -5.62
CA LEU A 217 17.65 -6.92 -6.91
C LEU A 217 18.71 -6.84 -8.01
N ASP A 218 19.89 -6.31 -7.71
CA ASP A 218 21.00 -6.22 -8.67
C ASP A 218 21.42 -7.60 -9.20
N LYS A 219 21.39 -8.63 -8.34
CA LYS A 219 21.60 -10.01 -8.76
C LYS A 219 20.59 -10.43 -9.84
N GLN A 220 19.31 -10.12 -9.67
CA GLN A 220 18.28 -10.49 -10.66
C GLN A 220 18.39 -9.68 -11.94
N VAL A 221 18.72 -8.39 -11.86
CA VAL A 221 18.93 -7.55 -13.05
C VAL A 221 20.07 -8.09 -13.93
N LYS A 222 21.14 -8.59 -13.32
CA LYS A 222 22.32 -9.16 -14.01
C LYS A 222 22.16 -10.62 -14.44
N ASP A 223 21.14 -11.30 -13.96
CA ASP A 223 20.91 -12.71 -14.29
C ASP A 223 20.39 -12.84 -15.73
N THR A 224 21.17 -13.49 -16.58
CA THR A 224 20.85 -13.71 -18.00
C THR A 224 19.67 -14.64 -18.18
N THR A 225 19.34 -15.45 -17.18
CA THR A 225 18.18 -16.36 -17.18
C THR A 225 16.87 -15.67 -16.78
N THR A 226 16.93 -14.44 -16.25
CA THR A 226 15.72 -13.65 -15.94
C THR A 226 15.03 -13.22 -17.24
N LEU A 227 13.72 -13.48 -17.35
CA LEU A 227 12.93 -13.06 -18.50
C LEU A 227 12.96 -11.54 -18.68
N PRO A 228 12.91 -11.00 -19.91
CA PRO A 228 12.98 -9.56 -20.17
C PRO A 228 11.98 -8.73 -19.33
N ASP A 229 10.71 -9.14 -19.28
CA ASP A 229 9.67 -8.42 -18.55
C ASP A 229 9.87 -8.47 -17.02
N ALA A 230 10.35 -9.60 -16.50
CA ALA A 230 10.71 -9.72 -15.10
C ALA A 230 11.94 -8.85 -14.77
N ARG A 231 12.93 -8.83 -15.66
CA ARG A 231 14.14 -7.99 -15.54
C ARG A 231 13.77 -6.51 -15.49
N LEU A 232 12.82 -6.07 -16.32
CA LEU A 232 12.33 -4.69 -16.32
C LEU A 232 11.77 -4.29 -14.96
N ASN A 233 10.93 -5.13 -14.35
CA ASN A 233 10.38 -4.89 -13.02
C ASN A 233 11.46 -4.85 -11.93
N TYR A 234 12.46 -5.74 -12.00
CA TYR A 234 13.62 -5.67 -11.10
C TYR A 234 14.44 -4.39 -11.29
N GLN A 235 14.60 -3.91 -12.52
CA GLN A 235 15.27 -2.63 -12.80
C GLN A 235 14.52 -1.45 -12.20
N VAL A 236 13.20 -1.40 -12.34
CA VAL A 236 12.35 -0.36 -11.74
C VAL A 236 12.48 -0.38 -10.21
N ALA A 237 12.33 -1.55 -9.58
CA ALA A 237 12.48 -1.70 -8.14
C ALA A 237 13.90 -1.34 -7.65
N LEU A 238 14.93 -1.75 -8.39
CA LEU A 238 16.32 -1.41 -8.08
C LEU A 238 16.56 0.11 -8.17
N ALA A 239 16.10 0.75 -9.25
CA ALA A 239 16.23 2.19 -9.43
C ALA A 239 15.48 2.97 -8.34
N GLN A 240 14.31 2.49 -7.94
CA GLN A 240 13.54 3.04 -6.82
C GLN A 240 14.37 3.10 -5.53
N TYR A 241 14.94 1.96 -5.11
CA TYR A 241 15.72 1.90 -3.87
C TYR A 241 17.04 2.66 -3.98
N LEU A 242 17.69 2.64 -5.15
CA LEU A 242 18.88 3.45 -5.41
C LEU A 242 18.59 4.95 -5.31
N ALA A 243 17.48 5.43 -5.89
CA ALA A 243 17.10 6.84 -5.82
C ALA A 243 16.83 7.25 -4.37
N ARG A 244 16.04 6.44 -3.65
CA ARG A 244 15.70 6.67 -2.24
C ARG A 244 16.91 6.64 -1.31
N SER A 245 17.90 5.79 -1.60
CA SER A 245 19.15 5.70 -0.82
C SER A 245 20.24 6.69 -1.27
N GLY A 246 19.93 7.62 -2.19
CA GLY A 246 20.86 8.66 -2.64
C GLY A 246 21.87 8.24 -3.73
N SER A 247 21.76 7.03 -4.27
CA SER A 247 22.56 6.56 -5.42
C SER A 247 22.00 7.09 -6.75
N TYR A 248 21.84 8.41 -6.85
CA TYR A 248 21.03 9.07 -7.87
C TYR A 248 21.52 8.86 -9.30
N ASN A 249 22.82 8.94 -9.58
CA ASN A 249 23.37 8.71 -10.93
C ASN A 249 23.02 7.31 -11.46
N ARG A 250 23.24 6.28 -10.63
CA ARG A 250 22.94 4.88 -11.00
C ARG A 250 21.44 4.65 -11.12
N ALA A 251 20.64 5.24 -10.24
CA ALA A 251 19.18 5.19 -10.35
C ALA A 251 18.71 5.80 -11.67
N LEU A 252 19.24 6.98 -12.04
CA LEU A 252 18.89 7.70 -13.26
C LEU A 252 19.23 6.90 -14.51
N GLU A 253 20.41 6.28 -14.55
CA GLU A 253 20.83 5.40 -15.66
C GLU A 253 19.85 4.22 -15.82
N ILE A 254 19.62 3.47 -14.74
CA ILE A 254 18.77 2.27 -14.77
C ILE A 254 17.34 2.62 -15.17
N ILE A 255 16.74 3.66 -14.56
CA ILE A 255 15.33 4.01 -14.84
C ILE A 255 15.15 4.58 -16.24
N THR A 256 16.13 5.32 -16.77
CA THR A 256 16.09 5.83 -18.15
C THR A 256 16.11 4.68 -19.15
N ASN A 257 17.01 3.72 -18.95
CA ASN A 257 17.10 2.53 -19.80
C ASN A 257 15.83 1.66 -19.70
N ALA A 258 15.33 1.45 -18.49
CA ALA A 258 14.09 0.70 -18.26
C ALA A 258 12.88 1.37 -18.93
N SER A 259 12.73 2.69 -18.80
CA SER A 259 11.66 3.46 -19.44
C SER A 259 11.74 3.41 -20.97
N ALA A 260 12.95 3.50 -21.54
CA ALA A 260 13.16 3.36 -22.98
C ALA A 260 12.77 1.95 -23.47
N GLN A 261 13.19 0.90 -22.76
CA GLN A 261 12.82 -0.49 -23.06
C GLN A 261 11.30 -0.70 -22.98
N PHE A 262 10.66 -0.17 -21.94
CA PHE A 262 9.20 -0.23 -21.79
C PHE A 262 8.47 0.52 -22.92
N SER A 263 9.02 1.64 -23.39
CA SER A 263 8.38 2.44 -24.45
C SER A 263 8.34 1.69 -25.77
N VAL A 264 9.42 1.00 -26.13
CA VAL A 264 9.53 0.25 -27.39
C VAL A 264 9.11 -1.21 -27.27
N SER A 265 8.83 -1.72 -26.07
CA SER A 265 8.35 -3.08 -25.91
C SER A 265 6.98 -3.22 -26.57
N THR A 266 6.97 -3.93 -27.69
CA THR A 266 5.78 -4.60 -28.17
C THR A 266 5.51 -5.75 -27.21
N PRO A 267 4.28 -5.93 -26.72
CA PRO A 267 3.87 -7.17 -26.08
C PRO A 267 4.45 -8.38 -26.79
N GLN A 268 5.40 -9.09 -26.17
CA GLN A 268 6.05 -10.25 -26.79
C GLN A 268 5.06 -11.42 -26.91
N ASP A 269 4.10 -11.47 -25.99
CA ASP A 269 2.94 -12.34 -26.01
C ASP A 269 1.67 -11.53 -26.23
N SER A 270 0.65 -12.14 -26.84
CA SER A 270 -0.70 -11.56 -26.99
C SER A 270 -1.37 -11.19 -25.66
N GLU A 271 -0.77 -11.59 -24.54
CA GLU A 271 -1.25 -11.37 -23.19
C GLU A 271 -0.54 -10.17 -22.51
N SER A 272 0.61 -9.70 -23.01
CA SER A 272 1.30 -8.54 -22.43
C SER A 272 0.56 -7.24 -22.74
N VAL A 273 0.06 -6.54 -21.72
CA VAL A 273 -0.63 -5.25 -21.89
C VAL A 273 0.04 -4.20 -21.01
N LYS A 274 0.42 -3.07 -21.61
CA LYS A 274 0.86 -1.89 -20.86
C LYS A 274 -0.30 -1.41 -20.01
N VAL A 275 -0.12 -1.40 -18.69
CA VAL A 275 -1.16 -0.92 -17.79
C VAL A 275 -1.23 0.61 -17.86
N PRO A 276 -2.43 1.19 -18.07
CA PRO A 276 -2.62 2.63 -18.06
C PRO A 276 -2.03 3.28 -16.81
N GLY A 277 -1.30 4.37 -16.98
CA GLY A 277 -0.66 5.11 -15.89
C GLY A 277 0.64 4.51 -15.36
N SER A 278 1.09 3.34 -15.84
CA SER A 278 2.35 2.74 -15.38
C SER A 278 3.59 3.59 -15.68
N ASP A 279 3.54 4.45 -16.71
CA ASP A 279 4.59 5.45 -17.02
C ASP A 279 4.88 6.40 -15.86
N ALA A 280 3.89 6.62 -14.98
CA ALA A 280 4.03 7.46 -13.81
C ALA A 280 5.06 6.90 -12.81
N GLN A 281 5.27 5.58 -12.78
CA GLN A 281 6.29 4.93 -11.95
C GLN A 281 7.70 5.29 -12.40
N PHE A 282 7.98 5.19 -13.70
CA PHE A 282 9.27 5.61 -14.24
C PHE A 282 9.50 7.11 -14.01
N SER A 283 8.45 7.90 -14.19
CA SER A 283 8.49 9.35 -14.09
C SER A 283 8.92 9.81 -12.70
N TRP A 284 8.30 9.33 -11.62
CA TRP A 284 8.66 9.81 -10.29
C TRP A 284 10.06 9.35 -9.85
N ILE A 285 10.48 8.14 -10.19
CA ILE A 285 11.84 7.63 -9.89
C ILE A 285 12.88 8.48 -10.64
N ARG A 286 12.62 8.76 -11.92
CA ARG A 286 13.48 9.62 -12.74
C ARG A 286 13.51 11.05 -12.21
N ALA A 287 12.38 11.63 -11.83
CA ALA A 287 12.30 12.96 -11.23
C ALA A 287 13.13 13.04 -9.93
N CYS A 288 13.03 12.03 -9.06
CA CYS A 288 13.85 11.96 -7.85
C CYS A 288 15.34 11.88 -8.17
N ALA A 289 15.73 11.00 -9.10
CA ALA A 289 17.13 10.83 -9.47
C ALA A 289 17.70 12.10 -10.13
N LEU A 290 16.95 12.76 -11.02
CA LEU A 290 17.32 14.05 -11.62
C LEU A 290 17.51 15.15 -10.57
N ASN A 291 16.58 15.26 -9.62
CA ASN A 291 16.70 16.21 -8.51
C ASN A 291 17.97 15.96 -7.70
N GLY A 292 18.24 14.69 -7.35
CA GLY A 292 19.41 14.30 -6.57
C GLY A 292 20.77 14.52 -7.26
N VAL A 293 20.81 14.61 -8.60
CA VAL A 293 22.02 14.99 -9.36
C VAL A 293 22.08 16.48 -9.73
N GLY A 294 21.18 17.31 -9.17
CA GLY A 294 21.15 18.76 -9.42
C GLY A 294 20.46 19.19 -10.71
N ARG A 295 19.78 18.28 -11.43
CA ARG A 295 19.01 18.56 -12.66
C ARG A 295 17.56 18.91 -12.32
N GLU A 296 17.38 19.88 -11.43
CA GLU A 296 16.07 20.21 -10.86
C GLU A 296 15.04 20.72 -11.88
N ALA A 297 15.48 21.46 -12.90
CA ALA A 297 14.58 21.98 -13.93
C ALA A 297 13.89 20.83 -14.68
N GLU A 298 14.64 19.79 -15.05
CA GLU A 298 14.09 18.61 -15.71
C GLU A 298 13.22 17.77 -14.76
N SER A 299 13.63 17.65 -13.50
CA SER A 299 12.80 17.03 -12.46
C SER A 299 11.44 17.73 -12.34
N ARG A 300 11.43 19.08 -12.26
CA ARG A 300 10.20 19.88 -12.21
C ARG A 300 9.31 19.67 -13.44
N THR A 301 9.88 19.57 -14.63
CA THR A 301 9.11 19.27 -15.85
C THR A 301 8.40 17.92 -15.74
N ILE A 302 9.08 16.88 -15.25
CA ILE A 302 8.46 15.56 -15.04
C ILE A 302 7.39 15.63 -13.94
N MET A 303 7.64 16.35 -12.85
CA MET A 303 6.64 16.50 -11.79
C MET A 303 5.39 17.26 -12.24
N ALA A 304 5.54 18.21 -13.16
CA ALA A 304 4.40 18.90 -13.78
C ALA A 304 3.57 17.96 -14.66
N SER A 305 4.20 17.02 -15.36
CA SER A 305 3.45 16.00 -16.12
C SER A 305 2.75 14.97 -15.22
N LEU A 306 3.09 14.91 -13.93
CA LEU A 306 2.39 14.10 -12.91
C LEU A 306 1.30 14.90 -12.19
N ASP A 307 0.74 15.93 -12.82
CA ASP A 307 -0.40 16.66 -12.25
C ASP A 307 -1.67 15.80 -12.30
N THR A 308 -2.38 15.71 -11.17
CA THR A 308 -3.59 14.88 -11.05
C THR A 308 -4.70 15.36 -11.96
N ALA A 309 -4.83 16.68 -12.16
CA ALA A 309 -5.83 17.28 -13.06
C ALA A 309 -5.60 16.93 -14.54
N SER A 310 -4.38 16.50 -14.90
CA SER A 310 -4.01 16.12 -16.27
C SER A 310 -4.31 14.65 -16.60
N HIS A 311 -4.83 13.87 -15.64
CA HIS A 311 -5.07 12.43 -15.81
C HIS A 311 -6.56 12.07 -15.65
N PRO A 312 -7.00 10.97 -16.27
CA PRO A 312 -8.29 10.35 -15.98
C PRO A 312 -8.52 10.13 -14.47
N VAL A 313 -9.77 10.29 -14.03
CA VAL A 313 -10.16 10.22 -12.61
C VAL A 313 -9.84 8.87 -11.99
N ASP A 314 -9.97 7.78 -12.76
CA ASP A 314 -9.64 6.41 -12.33
C ASP A 314 -8.15 6.21 -12.03
N LEU A 315 -7.26 7.02 -12.64
CA LEU A 315 -5.82 7.02 -12.36
C LEU A 315 -5.42 7.96 -11.21
N SER A 316 -6.32 8.78 -10.70
CA SER A 316 -6.01 9.77 -9.66
C SER A 316 -5.38 9.17 -8.39
N PRO A 317 -5.81 8.00 -7.86
CA PRO A 317 -5.14 7.38 -6.71
C PRO A 317 -3.68 7.04 -6.99
N LEU A 318 -3.40 6.43 -8.15
CA LEU A 318 -2.05 6.10 -8.60
C LEU A 318 -1.18 7.36 -8.73
N ILE A 319 -1.70 8.41 -9.37
CA ILE A 319 -0.97 9.67 -9.57
C ILE A 319 -0.63 10.35 -8.23
N ARG A 320 -1.58 10.37 -7.28
CA ARG A 320 -1.34 10.90 -5.94
C ARG A 320 -0.26 10.11 -5.21
N GLN A 321 -0.30 8.79 -5.30
CA GLN A 321 0.72 7.93 -4.68
C GLN A 321 2.12 8.15 -5.27
N VAL A 322 2.27 8.26 -6.60
CA VAL A 322 3.59 8.52 -7.21
C VAL A 322 4.13 9.91 -6.83
N ARG A 323 3.26 10.92 -6.69
CA ARG A 323 3.66 12.26 -6.26
C ARG A 323 4.19 12.25 -4.83
N LEU A 324 3.49 11.58 -3.91
CA LEU A 324 3.96 11.39 -2.53
C LEU A 324 5.34 10.73 -2.50
N ASN A 325 5.53 9.68 -3.30
CA ASN A 325 6.83 8.99 -3.42
C ASN A 325 7.92 9.91 -3.97
N ALA A 326 7.60 10.72 -4.97
CA ALA A 326 8.53 11.70 -5.53
C ALA A 326 8.97 12.71 -4.47
N PHE A 327 8.02 13.35 -3.77
CA PHE A 327 8.35 14.39 -2.80
C PHE A 327 9.12 13.84 -1.60
N LEU A 328 8.78 12.64 -1.12
CA LEU A 328 9.57 11.94 -0.10
C LEU A 328 11.01 11.71 -0.57
N CYS A 329 11.18 11.15 -1.76
CA CYS A 329 12.50 10.80 -2.32
C CYS A 329 13.36 12.04 -2.61
N MET A 330 12.75 13.10 -3.16
CA MET A 330 13.39 14.40 -3.42
C MET A 330 13.69 15.20 -2.15
N LYS A 331 13.19 14.74 -0.99
CA LYS A 331 13.27 15.44 0.30
C LYS A 331 12.58 16.81 0.27
N ASP A 332 11.57 16.98 -0.59
CA ASP A 332 10.80 18.20 -0.73
C ASP A 332 9.64 18.23 0.29
N HIS A 333 9.98 18.55 1.53
CA HIS A 333 9.00 18.58 2.61
C HIS A 333 7.93 19.68 2.44
N LYS A 334 8.18 20.72 1.62
CA LYS A 334 7.21 21.79 1.36
C LYS A 334 6.11 21.29 0.44
N GLN A 335 6.48 20.70 -0.70
CA GLN A 335 5.50 20.12 -1.62
C GLN A 335 4.83 18.89 -1.03
N LEU A 336 5.55 18.07 -0.26
CA LEU A 336 4.95 16.97 0.49
C LEU A 336 3.87 17.47 1.46
N SER A 337 4.13 18.58 2.17
CA SER A 337 3.13 19.17 3.07
C SER A 337 1.89 19.66 2.31
N ALA A 338 2.06 20.31 1.15
CA ALA A 338 0.95 20.77 0.33
C ALA A 338 0.10 19.60 -0.19
N GLU A 339 0.76 18.56 -0.72
CA GLU A 339 0.10 17.35 -1.22
C GLU A 339 -0.68 16.64 -0.10
N LEU A 340 -0.06 16.41 1.06
CA LEU A 340 -0.73 15.77 2.20
C LEU A 340 -1.89 16.62 2.74
N SER A 341 -1.77 17.94 2.74
CA SER A 341 -2.86 18.83 3.19
C SER A 341 -4.10 18.69 2.30
N ASN A 342 -3.88 18.65 0.98
CA ASN A 342 -4.96 18.41 0.01
C ASN A 342 -5.57 17.01 0.18
N LEU A 343 -4.74 15.99 0.40
CA LEU A 343 -5.19 14.63 0.61
C LEU A 343 -6.02 14.47 1.89
N ILE A 344 -5.62 15.08 3.02
CA ILE A 344 -6.37 14.98 4.28
C ILE A 344 -7.81 15.48 4.11
N ALA A 345 -8.01 16.55 3.34
CA ALA A 345 -9.34 17.12 3.09
C ALA A 345 -10.21 16.27 2.15
N THR A 346 -9.61 15.51 1.23
CA THR A 346 -10.31 14.86 0.11
C THR A 346 -10.38 13.34 0.23
N GLU A 347 -9.49 12.72 1.01
CA GLU A 347 -9.45 11.27 1.18
C GLU A 347 -10.68 10.75 1.95
N PRO A 348 -11.20 9.58 1.54
CA PRO A 348 -12.30 8.93 2.23
C PRO A 348 -11.96 8.63 3.69
N PRO A 349 -12.98 8.49 4.56
CA PRO A 349 -12.78 8.05 5.94
C PRO A 349 -11.95 6.77 6.04
N ALA A 350 -11.10 6.68 7.06
CA ALA A 350 -10.17 5.57 7.28
C ALA A 350 -9.20 5.28 6.11
N SER A 351 -8.84 6.27 5.29
CA SER A 351 -7.76 6.10 4.30
C SER A 351 -6.42 5.69 4.93
N GLU A 352 -5.60 4.93 4.21
CA GLU A 352 -4.23 4.59 4.64
C GLU A 352 -3.36 5.83 4.88
N LEU A 353 -3.73 6.98 4.29
CA LEU A 353 -3.10 8.27 4.58
C LEU A 353 -2.99 8.57 6.08
N PHE A 354 -4.05 8.31 6.84
CA PHE A 354 -4.09 8.63 8.27
C PHE A 354 -3.11 7.79 9.07
N GLN A 355 -2.84 6.56 8.63
CA GLN A 355 -1.77 5.75 9.19
C GLN A 355 -0.39 6.23 8.72
N PHE A 356 -0.26 6.56 7.44
CA PHE A 356 1.00 7.01 6.83
C PHE A 356 1.59 8.25 7.53
N ILE A 357 0.76 9.24 7.85
CA ILE A 357 1.21 10.49 8.50
C ILE A 357 1.52 10.34 10.00
N GLN A 358 1.40 9.15 10.59
CA GLN A 358 1.65 8.97 12.02
C GLN A 358 3.14 9.17 12.36
N PRO A 359 3.48 10.00 13.37
CA PRO A 359 4.85 10.22 13.83
C PRO A 359 5.57 8.97 14.35
N GLY A 360 4.89 7.83 14.53
CA GLY A 360 5.51 6.54 14.86
C GLY A 360 5.61 5.56 13.68
N ASN A 361 4.93 5.79 12.57
CA ASN A 361 4.89 4.86 11.43
C ASN A 361 6.29 4.64 10.85
N ARG A 362 6.73 3.38 10.79
CA ARG A 362 8.06 3.00 10.29
C ARG A 362 8.08 2.66 8.79
N SER A 363 6.96 2.83 8.09
CA SER A 363 6.97 2.91 6.63
C SER A 363 7.93 4.03 6.23
N TYR A 364 8.81 3.78 5.24
CA TYR A 364 9.76 4.78 4.74
C TYR A 364 10.78 5.28 5.77
N LEU A 365 11.37 4.37 6.56
CA LEU A 365 12.44 4.73 7.51
C LEU A 365 13.48 5.70 6.93
N PRO A 366 14.01 5.53 5.69
CA PRO A 366 15.00 6.45 5.13
C PRO A 366 14.46 7.88 4.92
N GLU A 367 13.17 8.05 4.66
CA GLU A 367 12.53 9.35 4.37
C GLU A 367 11.77 9.93 5.56
N ARG A 368 11.82 9.30 6.74
CA ARG A 368 11.04 9.73 7.92
C ARG A 368 11.35 11.13 8.39
N ALA A 369 12.60 11.57 8.28
CA ALA A 369 12.97 12.94 8.59
C ALA A 369 12.23 13.96 7.70
N VAL A 370 12.03 13.63 6.42
CA VAL A 370 11.30 14.48 5.46
C VAL A 370 9.84 14.59 5.85
N LEU A 371 9.19 13.46 6.16
CA LEU A 371 7.80 13.45 6.61
C LEU A 371 7.64 14.23 7.93
N ALA A 372 8.56 14.06 8.88
CA ALA A 372 8.54 14.80 10.15
C ALA A 372 8.71 16.31 9.94
N MET A 373 9.53 16.74 8.96
CA MET A 373 9.62 18.15 8.57
C MET A 373 8.35 18.65 7.89
N ALA A 374 7.73 17.84 7.03
CA ALA A 374 6.49 18.19 6.36
C ALA A 374 5.37 18.41 7.39
N LEU A 375 5.22 17.51 8.37
CA LEU A 375 4.21 17.58 9.43
C LEU A 375 4.35 18.79 10.36
N LYS A 376 5.50 19.46 10.40
CA LYS A 376 5.72 20.71 11.16
C LYS A 376 5.29 21.97 10.38
N ASN A 377 4.96 21.85 9.11
CA ASN A 377 4.52 22.99 8.30
C ASN A 377 3.14 23.48 8.78
N PRO A 378 2.92 24.80 8.97
CA PRO A 378 1.62 25.34 9.38
C PRO A 378 0.44 24.90 8.51
N MET A 379 0.66 24.72 7.20
CA MET A 379 -0.37 24.29 6.26
C MET A 379 -0.95 22.91 6.62
N ILE A 380 -0.10 21.93 6.87
CA ILE A 380 -0.56 20.59 7.23
C ILE A 380 -1.07 20.54 8.67
N LEU A 381 -0.48 21.32 9.60
CA LEU A 381 -1.03 21.42 10.95
C LEU A 381 -2.50 21.89 10.92
N ASN A 382 -2.80 22.89 10.10
CA ASN A 382 -4.17 23.34 9.88
C ASN A 382 -5.04 22.24 9.23
N ALA A 383 -4.54 21.56 8.19
CA ALA A 383 -5.29 20.49 7.53
C ALA A 383 -5.57 19.29 8.45
N THR A 384 -4.63 18.96 9.35
CA THR A 384 -4.78 17.85 10.31
C THR A 384 -5.78 18.17 11.43
N SER A 385 -6.00 19.45 11.72
CA SER A 385 -6.93 19.89 12.76
C SER A 385 -8.35 19.41 12.45
N GLY A 386 -8.97 18.70 13.41
CA GLY A 386 -10.31 18.13 13.25
C GLY A 386 -10.41 16.89 12.35
N HIS A 387 -9.31 16.45 11.74
CA HIS A 387 -9.29 15.33 10.80
C HIS A 387 -8.40 14.17 11.26
N VAL A 388 -7.27 14.48 11.88
CA VAL A 388 -6.23 13.49 12.20
C VAL A 388 -6.06 13.39 13.71
N ARG A 389 -6.14 12.17 14.24
CA ARG A 389 -5.65 11.84 15.57
C ARG A 389 -4.24 11.30 15.44
N PHE A 390 -3.28 11.97 16.05
CA PHE A 390 -1.95 11.41 16.23
C PHE A 390 -2.00 10.37 17.34
N LEU A 391 -1.66 9.13 17.00
CA LEU A 391 -1.78 7.97 17.86
C LEU A 391 -0.56 7.83 18.77
N ASP A 392 -0.81 7.66 20.06
CA ASP A 392 0.19 7.62 21.12
C ASP A 392 -0.19 6.60 22.23
N GLY A 393 0.54 6.64 23.35
CA GLY A 393 0.24 5.82 24.52
C GLY A 393 0.23 4.32 24.21
N PRO A 394 -0.82 3.57 24.61
CA PRO A 394 -0.93 2.12 24.37
C PRO A 394 -0.86 1.71 22.90
N LEU A 395 -1.17 2.61 21.95
CA LEU A 395 -1.11 2.31 20.52
C LEU A 395 0.28 2.51 19.91
N THR A 396 1.23 3.09 20.65
CA THR A 396 2.59 3.36 20.17
C THR A 396 3.29 2.11 19.63
N PRO A 397 3.23 0.94 20.28
CA PRO A 397 3.80 -0.29 19.73
C PRO A 397 3.19 -0.64 18.37
N ALA A 398 1.86 -0.63 18.22
CA ALA A 398 1.19 -0.95 16.96
C ALA A 398 1.56 0.04 15.84
N VAL A 399 1.59 1.35 16.13
CA VAL A 399 2.02 2.38 15.17
C VAL A 399 3.46 2.15 14.70
N ARG A 400 4.32 1.60 15.57
CA ARG A 400 5.71 1.24 15.28
C ARG A 400 5.87 -0.22 14.82
N GLU A 401 4.76 -0.91 14.55
CA GLU A 401 4.70 -2.31 14.13
C GLU A 401 5.36 -3.27 15.13
N TRP A 402 5.27 -3.02 16.43
CA TRP A 402 5.90 -3.78 17.51
C TRP A 402 7.38 -4.08 17.29
N ARG A 403 8.08 -3.22 16.52
CA ARG A 403 9.51 -3.37 16.30
C ARG A 403 10.22 -2.89 17.56
N ASP A 404 11.09 -3.74 18.12
CA ASP A 404 11.99 -3.38 19.21
C ASP A 404 12.83 -2.14 18.81
N GLU A 405 13.15 -1.28 19.77
CA GLU A 405 13.99 -0.08 19.59
C GLU A 405 15.47 -0.41 19.48
#